data_AF-A0A356FQT3-F1
#
_entry.id   AF-A0A356FQT3-F1
#
_cell.length_a   1.000
_cell.length_b   1.000
_cell.length_c   1.000
_cell.angle_alpha   90.00
_cell.angle_beta   90.00
_cell.angle_gamma   90.00
#
_symmetry.space_group_name_H-M   'P 1'
#
loop_
_entity.id
_entity.type
_entity.pdbx_description
1 polymer ?
#
loop_
_entity_poly.entity_id
_entity_poly.type
_entity_poly.pdbx_seq_one_letter_code
_entity_poly.pdbx_strand_id
1 'polypeptide(L)'
;QKYIFPGGHLPSPGAVTDHVQAAGDTKVVHVDSFGRHYAETLRRWSRSFNDHLAQLQSLGFDDIFQRKWNYYLSYCEAGFDADLIDVKHIVINRI
;
A
#
# COMPACT_ATOMS: atom_id res chain seq x y z
N GLN A 1 3.61 -5.61 -9.79
CA GLN A 1 4.94 -6.12 -10.22
C GLN A 1 5.45 -5.33 -11.43
N LYS A 2 5.08 -5.62 -12.68
CA LYS A 2 5.75 -5.05 -13.88
C LYS A 2 5.83 -3.51 -13.99
N TYR A 3 4.79 -2.78 -13.55
CA TYR A 3 4.62 -1.38 -13.97
C TYR A 3 4.81 -0.31 -12.89
N ILE A 4 4.52 -0.62 -11.62
CA ILE A 4 4.56 0.37 -10.52
C ILE A 4 5.66 0.00 -9.52
N PHE A 5 5.63 -1.24 -9.02
CA PHE A 5 6.66 -1.76 -8.10
C PHE A 5 7.22 -3.11 -8.59
N PRO A 6 8.23 -3.09 -9.49
CA PRO A 6 8.95 -4.30 -9.88
C PRO A 6 9.71 -4.89 -8.70
N GLY A 7 9.49 -6.18 -8.39
CA GLY A 7 10.13 -6.85 -7.26
C GLY A 7 9.51 -6.55 -5.89
N GLY A 8 8.47 -5.71 -5.81
CA GLY A 8 7.78 -5.42 -4.56
C GLY A 8 7.13 -6.67 -3.97
N HIS A 9 7.21 -6.88 -2.67
CA HIS A 9 6.62 -8.03 -1.98
C HIS A 9 5.89 -7.57 -0.72
N LEU A 10 4.69 -8.11 -0.48
CA LEU A 10 3.94 -7.89 0.74
C LEU A 10 4.14 -9.11 1.66
N PRO A 11 4.84 -8.97 2.80
CA PRO A 11 5.03 -10.09 3.71
C PRO A 11 3.72 -10.45 4.40
N SER A 12 3.53 -11.74 4.68
CA SER A 12 2.40 -12.18 5.48
C SER A 12 2.60 -11.81 6.96
N PRO A 13 1.53 -11.55 7.74
CA PRO A 13 1.66 -11.27 9.17
C PRO A 13 2.35 -12.40 9.96
N GLY A 14 2.13 -13.65 9.54
CA GLY A 14 2.79 -14.83 10.11
C GLY A 14 4.30 -14.78 9.89
N ALA A 15 4.75 -14.56 8.65
CA ALA A 15 6.18 -14.47 8.34
C ALA A 15 6.88 -13.36 9.15
N VAL A 16 6.23 -12.20 9.32
CA VAL A 16 6.78 -11.14 10.17
C VAL A 16 6.91 -11.60 11.62
N THR A 17 5.88 -12.23 12.17
CA THR A 17 5.87 -12.71 13.56
C THR A 17 6.93 -13.78 13.80
N ASP A 18 7.03 -14.75 12.90
CA ASP A 18 8.01 -15.84 12.98
C ASP A 18 9.44 -15.30 12.97
N HIS A 19 9.73 -14.32 12.12
CA HIS A 19 11.04 -13.69 12.06
C HIS A 19 11.37 -12.86 13.30
N VAL A 20 10.39 -12.15 13.89
CA VAL A 20 10.59 -11.42 15.15
C VAL A 20 10.92 -12.40 16.29
N GLN A 21 10.17 -13.50 16.40
CA GLN A 21 10.42 -14.52 17.42
C GLN A 21 11.79 -15.20 17.24
N ALA A 22 12.17 -15.51 15.99
CA ALA A 22 13.45 -16.14 15.67
C ALA A 22 14.68 -15.27 16.02
N ALA A 23 14.51 -13.95 16.17
CA ALA A 23 15.58 -13.06 16.61
C ALA A 23 15.99 -13.29 18.08
N GLY A 24 15.14 -13.96 18.88
CA GLY A 24 15.46 -14.46 20.21
C GLY A 24 15.32 -13.46 21.37
N ASP A 25 15.67 -12.18 21.16
CA ASP A 25 15.59 -11.13 22.18
C ASP A 25 14.43 -10.15 21.97
N THR A 26 13.50 -10.43 21.06
CA THR A 26 12.39 -9.53 20.75
C THR A 26 11.03 -10.23 20.73
N LYS A 27 9.97 -9.44 20.95
CA LYS A 27 8.58 -9.88 20.85
C LYS A 27 7.69 -8.81 20.24
N VAL A 28 6.72 -9.24 19.44
CA VAL A 28 5.59 -8.38 19.04
C VAL A 28 4.71 -8.14 20.28
N VAL A 29 4.46 -6.88 20.60
CA VAL A 29 3.63 -6.49 21.76
C VAL A 29 2.30 -5.86 21.35
N HIS A 30 2.24 -5.29 20.15
CA HIS A 30 1.02 -4.68 19.64
C HIS A 30 1.00 -4.69 18.11
N VAL A 31 -0.20 -4.82 17.53
CA VAL A 31 -0.42 -4.75 16.09
C VAL A 31 -1.70 -3.97 15.84
N ASP A 32 -1.58 -2.85 15.14
CA ASP A 32 -2.70 -2.05 14.65
C ASP A 32 -2.88 -2.25 13.14
N SER A 33 -4.14 -2.35 12.70
CA SER A 33 -4.52 -2.46 11.29
C SER A 33 -5.09 -1.16 10.76
N PHE A 34 -4.58 -0.72 9.63
CA PHE A 34 -4.94 0.53 8.97
C PHE A 34 -5.41 0.35 7.52
N GLY A 35 -5.66 -0.88 7.04
CA GLY A 35 -6.04 -1.16 5.65
C GLY A 35 -7.14 -0.25 5.12
N ARG A 36 -8.27 -0.10 5.83
CA ARG A 36 -9.38 0.78 5.41
C ARG A 36 -9.01 2.27 5.39
N HIS A 37 -8.12 2.72 6.28
CA HIS A 37 -7.59 4.08 6.23
C HIS A 37 -6.73 4.28 4.97
N TYR A 38 -6.03 3.22 4.54
CA TYR A 38 -5.24 3.24 3.32
C TYR A 38 -6.12 3.21 2.06
N ALA A 39 -7.25 2.52 2.07
CA ALA A 39 -8.26 2.63 1.02
C ALA A 39 -8.75 4.08 0.86
N GLU A 40 -9.11 4.73 1.97
CA GLU A 40 -9.49 6.16 1.95
C GLU A 40 -8.36 7.07 1.46
N THR A 41 -7.11 6.75 1.79
CA THR A 41 -5.93 7.47 1.27
C THR A 41 -5.85 7.36 -0.25
N LEU A 42 -6.03 6.16 -0.80
CA LEU A 42 -6.00 5.90 -2.24
C LEU A 42 -7.15 6.59 -2.98
N ARG A 43 -8.35 6.66 -2.38
CA ARG A 43 -9.48 7.46 -2.91
C ARG A 43 -9.12 8.93 -3.07
N ARG A 44 -8.52 9.52 -2.03
CA ARG A 44 -8.12 10.94 -2.05
C ARG A 44 -7.03 11.18 -3.09
N TRP A 45 -6.08 10.27 -3.21
CA TRP A 45 -5.05 10.35 -4.25
C TRP A 45 -5.65 10.22 -5.64
N SER A 46 -6.57 9.29 -5.86
CA SER A 46 -7.28 9.13 -7.13
C SER A 46 -8.04 10.39 -7.52
N ARG A 47 -8.79 10.98 -6.58
CA ARG A 47 -9.48 12.26 -6.81
C ARG A 47 -8.50 13.37 -7.19
N SER A 48 -7.49 13.60 -6.34
CA SER A 48 -6.50 14.66 -6.58
C SER A 48 -5.74 14.47 -7.90
N PHE A 49 -5.43 13.23 -8.27
CA PHE A 49 -4.78 12.89 -9.54
C PHE A 49 -5.64 13.30 -10.73
N ASN A 50 -6.94 12.96 -10.70
CA ASN A 50 -7.86 13.25 -11.78
C ASN A 50 -8.27 14.74 -11.84
N ASP A 51 -8.22 15.46 -10.71
CA ASP A 51 -8.45 16.90 -10.69
C ASP A 51 -7.32 17.71 -11.38
N HIS A 52 -6.14 17.10 -11.59
CA HIS A 52 -4.95 17.75 -12.14
C HIS A 52 -4.47 17.16 -13.48
N LEU A 53 -5.35 16.51 -14.26
CA LEU A 53 -4.96 15.86 -15.52
C LEU A 53 -4.36 16.83 -16.55
N ALA A 54 -4.88 18.05 -16.64
CA ALA A 54 -4.33 19.06 -17.56
C ALA A 54 -2.87 19.43 -17.21
N GLN A 55 -2.56 19.56 -15.91
CA GLN A 55 -1.20 19.77 -15.44
C GLN A 55 -0.33 18.56 -15.77
N LEU A 56 -0.84 17.35 -15.55
CA LEU A 56 -0.14 16.11 -15.84
C LEU A 56 0.23 15.98 -17.33
N GLN A 57 -0.69 16.32 -18.22
CA GLN A 57 -0.45 16.37 -19.67
C GLN A 57 0.63 17.40 -20.02
N SER A 58 0.61 18.59 -19.39
CA SER A 58 1.64 19.62 -19.61
C SER A 58 3.04 19.19 -19.17
N LEU A 59 3.12 18.25 -18.23
CA LEU A 59 4.37 17.62 -17.78
C LEU A 59 4.85 16.49 -18.71
N GLY A 60 4.13 16.19 -19.79
CA GLY A 60 4.49 15.17 -20.77
C GLY A 60 3.98 13.76 -20.46
N PHE A 61 3.07 13.60 -19.50
CA PHE A 61 2.46 12.30 -19.21
C PHE A 61 1.25 12.05 -20.11
N ASP A 62 1.36 11.00 -20.91
CA ASP A 62 0.33 10.61 -21.88
C ASP A 62 -0.88 9.90 -21.26
N ASP A 63 -1.89 9.66 -22.09
CA ASP A 63 -3.12 8.99 -21.65
C ASP A 63 -2.87 7.52 -21.25
N ILE A 64 -1.81 6.89 -21.76
CA ILE A 64 -1.42 5.53 -21.37
C ILE A 64 -0.94 5.53 -19.91
N PHE A 65 -0.11 6.51 -19.53
CA PHE A 65 0.32 6.71 -18.16
C PHE A 65 -0.89 6.99 -17.25
N GLN A 66 -1.77 7.91 -17.64
CA GLN A 66 -2.97 8.25 -16.86
C GLN A 66 -3.84 7.03 -16.59
N ARG A 67 -4.17 6.24 -17.61
CA ARG A 67 -4.99 5.02 -17.47
C ARG A 67 -4.33 4.00 -16.56
N LYS A 68 -3.01 3.84 -16.67
CA LYS A 68 -2.23 2.92 -15.83
C LYS A 68 -2.25 3.35 -14.37
N TRP A 69 -2.11 4.64 -14.11
CA TRP A 69 -2.12 5.18 -12.74
C TRP A 69 -3.51 5.08 -12.10
N ASN A 70 -4.56 5.40 -12.86
CA ASN A 70 -5.94 5.22 -12.43
C ASN A 70 -6.27 3.75 -12.13
N TYR A 71 -5.80 2.82 -12.98
CA TYR A 71 -5.95 1.38 -12.73
C TYR A 71 -5.24 0.97 -11.44
N TYR A 72 -3.99 1.42 -11.24
CA TYR A 72 -3.23 1.12 -10.04
C TYR A 72 -3.93 1.61 -8.76
N LEU A 73 -4.32 2.89 -8.73
CA LEU A 73 -4.97 3.48 -7.56
C LEU A 73 -6.28 2.76 -7.22
N SER A 74 -7.13 2.53 -8.22
CA SER A 74 -8.43 1.88 -8.03
C SER A 74 -8.29 0.40 -7.63
N TYR A 75 -7.35 -0.33 -8.24
CA TYR A 75 -7.10 -1.73 -7.90
C TYR A 75 -6.59 -1.88 -6.46
N CYS A 76 -5.65 -1.03 -6.06
CA CYS A 76 -5.14 -1.04 -4.69
C CYS A 76 -6.21 -0.63 -3.68
N GLU A 77 -7.00 0.41 -3.99
CA GLU A 77 -8.13 0.83 -3.14
C GLU A 77 -9.06 -0.34 -2.88
N ALA A 78 -9.53 -1.00 -3.94
CA ALA A 78 -10.41 -2.16 -3.83
C ALA A 78 -9.77 -3.30 -3.03
N GLY A 79 -8.46 -3.53 -3.19
CA GLY A 79 -7.73 -4.53 -2.42
C GLY A 79 -7.74 -4.26 -0.91
N PHE A 80 -7.57 -3.00 -0.51
CA PHE A 80 -7.64 -2.59 0.90
C PHE A 80 -9.09 -2.57 1.43
N ASP A 81 -10.06 -2.13 0.64
CA ASP A 81 -11.49 -2.12 1.02
C ASP A 81 -12.06 -3.53 1.21
N ALA A 82 -11.64 -4.47 0.36
CA ALA A 82 -12.04 -5.86 0.43
C ALA A 82 -11.26 -6.67 1.48
N ASP A 83 -10.44 -6.01 2.31
CA ASP A 83 -9.59 -6.62 3.33
C ASP A 83 -8.64 -7.73 2.75
N LEU A 84 -8.29 -7.65 1.46
CA LEU A 84 -7.37 -8.59 0.78
C LEU A 84 -5.90 -8.30 1.09
N ILE A 85 -5.59 -7.04 1.38
CA ILE A 85 -4.28 -6.54 1.81
C ILE A 85 -4.47 -5.54 2.95
N ASP A 86 -3.44 -5.34 3.77
CA ASP A 86 -3.53 -4.50 4.96
C ASP A 86 -2.25 -3.68 5.17
N VAL A 87 -2.38 -2.58 5.90
CA VAL A 87 -1.26 -1.81 6.45
C VAL A 87 -1.24 -2.06 7.93
N LYS A 88 -0.16 -2.68 8.42
CA LYS A 88 -0.01 -3.00 9.83
C LYS A 88 1.10 -2.18 10.47
N HIS A 89 0.78 -1.55 11.59
CA HIS A 89 1.79 -0.98 12.47
C HIS A 89 2.07 -1.99 13.58
N ILE A 90 3.32 -2.46 13.64
CA ILE A 90 3.73 -3.54 14.54
C ILE A 90 4.71 -2.97 15.55
N VAL A 91 4.34 -2.99 16.83
CA VAL A 91 5.22 -2.59 17.93
C VAL A 91 5.98 -3.83 18.39
N ILE A 92 7.31 -3.73 18.37
CA ILE A 92 8.23 -4.77 18.79
C ILE A 92 8.99 -4.24 20.01
N ASN A 93 9.09 -5.04 21.05
CA ASN A 93 9.89 -4.73 22.22
C ASN A 93 11.02 -5.75 22.39
N ARG A 94 12.16 -5.29 22.92
CA ARG A 94 13.23 -6.17 23.40
C ARG A 94 12.85 -6.73 24.77
N ILE A 95 13.12 -8.02 24.98
CA ILE A 95 12.86 -8.74 26.25
C ILE A 95 14.04 -8.52 27.19
#